data_AF-A6LP96-F1
#
_entry.id   AF-A6LP96-F1
#
_cell.length_a   1.000
_cell.length_b   1.000
_cell.length_c   1.000
_cell.angle_alpha   90.00
_cell.angle_beta   90.00
_cell.angle_gamma   90.00
#
_symmetry.space_group_name_H-M   'P 1'
#
loop_
_entity.id
_entity.type
_entity.pdbx_description
1 polymer ?
#
loop_
_entity_poly.entity_id
_entity_poly.type
_entity_poly.pdbx_seq_one_letter_code
_entity_poly.pdbx_strand_id
1 'polypeptide(L)' 'MEKLEFNELIEKIERIKSYFHQNDVDIEIALKLYGKAVDLLSIARKKLINFKNEKEEIDRRYKEFLESLENENEEQLF' A
#
# COMPACT_ATOMS: atom_id res chain seq x y z
N MET A 1 -2.19 -12.28 9.12
CA MET A 1 -1.38 -11.16 8.61
C MET A 1 -2.19 -10.19 7.74
N GLU A 2 -3.26 -10.63 7.05
CA GLU A 2 -4.08 -9.76 6.18
C GLU A 2 -4.79 -8.60 6.89
N LYS A 3 -5.02 -8.73 8.21
CA LYS A 3 -5.65 -7.68 9.04
C LYS A 3 -4.71 -6.54 9.46
N LEU A 4 -3.41 -6.61 9.13
CA LEU A 4 -2.47 -5.56 9.49
C LEU A 4 -2.61 -4.35 8.57
N GLU A 5 -2.49 -3.16 9.13
CA GLU A 5 -2.39 -1.92 8.36
C GLU A 5 -1.06 -1.84 7.63
N PHE A 6 -1.02 -1.07 6.54
CA PHE A 6 0.19 -0.97 5.71
C PHE A 6 1.41 -0.51 6.52
N ASN A 7 1.24 0.50 7.38
CA ASN A 7 2.33 1.00 8.23
C ASN A 7 2.84 -0.06 9.22
N GLU A 8 1.95 -0.90 9.77
CA GLU A 8 2.33 -1.98 10.67
C GLU A 8 3.12 -3.07 9.94
N LEU A 9 2.80 -3.34 8.66
CA LEU A 9 3.57 -4.25 7.82
C LEU A 9 4.99 -3.71 7.60
N ILE A 10 5.12 -2.43 7.24
CA ILE A 10 6.42 -1.78 7.02
C ILE A 10 7.25 -1.77 8.31
N GLU A 11 6.65 -1.43 9.45
CA GLU A 11 7.36 -1.44 10.73
C GLU A 11 7.90 -2.83 11.07
N LYS A 12 7.11 -3.89 10.84
CA LYS A 12 7.57 -5.27 11.03
C LYS A 12 8.71 -5.64 10.09
N ILE A 13 8.65 -5.21 8.82
CA ILE A 13 9.73 -5.43 7.85
C ILE A 13 11.02 -4.74 8.29
N GLU A 14 10.95 -3.48 8.73
CA GLU A 14 12.13 -2.74 9.20
C GLU A 14 12.72 -3.34 10.48
N ARG A 15 11.88 -3.86 11.39
CA ARG A 15 12.35 -4.63 12.57
C ARG A 15 13.09 -5.89 12.15
N ILE A 16 12.56 -6.65 11.19
CA ILE A 16 13.23 -7.84 10.65
C ILE A 16 14.56 -7.46 10.00
N LYS A 17 14.58 -6.41 9.17
CA LYS A 17 15.79 -5.89 8.54
C LYS A 17 16.83 -5.47 9.59
N SER A 18 16.41 -4.81 10.66
CA SER A 18 17.31 -4.38 11.75
C SER A 18 17.95 -5.56 12.47
N TYR A 19 17.24 -6.68 12.62
CA TYR A 19 17.81 -7.92 13.18
C TYR A 19 19.00 -8.43 12.34
N PHE A 20 18.91 -8.38 11.01
CA PHE A 20 20.00 -8.83 10.12
C PHE A 20 21.27 -7.96 10.16
N HIS A 21 21.21 -6.74 10.71
CA HIS A 21 22.37 -5.85 10.83
C HIS A 21 23.16 -6.05 12.13
N GLN A 22 22.81 -7.04 12.96
CA GLN A 22 23.50 -7.35 14.20
C GLN A 22 24.75 -8.20 13.94
N ASN A 23 25.78 -8.10 14.79
CA ASN A 23 27.05 -8.81 14.57
C ASN A 23 26.95 -10.34 14.79
N ASP A 24 26.01 -10.79 15.63
CA ASP A 24 25.84 -12.20 16.00
C ASP A 24 24.44 -12.71 15.63
N VAL A 25 24.15 -12.77 14.33
CA VAL A 25 22.87 -13.25 13.82
C VAL A 25 22.81 -14.78 13.86
N ASP A 26 21.85 -15.32 14.61
CA ASP A 26 21.51 -16.75 14.55
C ASP A 26 20.94 -17.09 13.16
N ILE A 27 21.60 -18.00 12.44
CA ILE A 27 21.29 -18.38 11.06
C ILE A 27 19.92 -19.07 10.94
N GLU A 28 19.51 -19.89 11.92
CA GLU A 28 18.20 -20.56 11.86
C GLU A 28 17.06 -19.56 12.06
N ILE A 29 17.25 -18.61 12.97
CA ILE A 29 16.29 -17.53 13.20
C ILE A 29 16.25 -16.62 11.97
N ALA A 30 17.40 -16.26 11.42
CA ALA A 30 17.55 -15.45 10.23
C ALA A 30 16.77 -16.04 9.03
N LEU A 31 16.90 -17.34 8.78
CA LEU A 31 16.19 -18.02 7.70
C LEU A 31 14.67 -17.97 7.88
N LYS A 32 14.17 -18.17 9.10
CA LYS A 32 12.74 -18.07 9.41
C LYS A 32 12.22 -16.63 9.24
N LEU A 33 12.99 -15.64 9.67
CA LEU A 33 12.63 -14.23 9.52
C LEU A 33 12.64 -13.78 8.07
N TYR A 34 13.54 -14.31 7.25
CA TYR A 34 13.57 -14.03 5.82
C TYR A 34 12.27 -14.47 5.13
N GLY A 35 11.82 -15.71 5.39
CA GLY A 35 10.54 -16.21 4.88
C GLY A 35 9.36 -15.31 5.30
N LYS A 36 9.31 -14.93 6.59
CA LYS A 36 8.28 -14.00 7.09
C LYS A 36 8.36 -12.61 6.45
N ALA A 37 9.56 -12.11 6.16
CA ALA A 37 9.72 -10.82 5.48
C ALA A 37 9.16 -10.87 4.06
N VAL A 38 9.40 -11.96 3.32
CA VAL A 38 8.84 -12.16 1.98
C VAL A 38 7.31 -12.18 2.02
N ASP A 39 6.71 -12.85 2.99
CA ASP A 39 5.26 -12.87 3.17
C ASP A 39 4.71 -11.46 3.46
N LEU A 40 5.35 -10.73 4.40
CA LEU A 40 4.96 -9.35 4.74
C LEU A 40 5.07 -8.41 3.54
N LEU A 41 6.16 -8.52 2.76
CA LEU A 41 6.36 -7.73 1.55
C LEU A 41 5.31 -8.04 0.48
N SER A 42 4.95 -9.32 0.34
CA SER A 42 3.91 -9.75 -0.61
C SER A 42 2.54 -9.15 -0.26
N ILE A 43 2.20 -9.12 1.03
CA ILE A 43 0.95 -8.51 1.52
C ILE A 43 1.00 -6.99 1.34
N ALA A 44 2.12 -6.35 1.70
CA ALA A 44 2.31 -4.91 1.53
C ALA A 44 2.16 -4.49 0.06
N ARG A 45 2.75 -5.25 -0.87
CA ARG A 45 2.61 -5.02 -2.32
C ARG A 45 1.16 -5.11 -2.78
N LYS A 46 0.40 -6.11 -2.32
CA LYS A 46 -1.03 -6.23 -2.66
C LYS A 46 -1.82 -5.02 -2.16
N LYS A 47 -1.58 -4.56 -0.93
CA LYS A 47 -2.23 -3.35 -0.39
C LYS A 47 -1.89 -2.09 -1.20
N LEU A 48 -0.63 -1.91 -1.61
CA LEU A 48 -0.24 -0.77 -2.46
C LEU A 48 -0.96 -0.77 -3.80
N ILE A 49 -1.13 -1.93 -4.43
CA ILE A 49 -1.88 -2.04 -5.69
C ILE A 49 -3.34 -1.62 -5.47
N ASN A 50 -3.96 -2.08 -4.37
CA ASN A 50 -5.33 -1.71 -4.05
C ASN A 50 -5.46 -0.19 -3.82
N PHE A 51 -4.58 0.41 -3.02
CA PHE A 51 -4.58 1.86 -2.80
C PHE A 51 -4.38 2.67 -4.09
N LYS A 52 -3.52 2.18 -4.99
CA LYS A 52 -3.34 2.79 -6.30
C LYS A 52 -4.65 2.77 -7.11
N ASN A 53 -5.31 1.62 -7.17
CA ASN A 53 -6.57 1.46 -7.90
C ASN A 53 -7.68 2.33 -7.29
N GLU A 54 -7.78 2.38 -5.96
CA GLU A 54 -8.74 3.22 -5.24
C GLU A 54 -8.52 4.71 -5.55
N LYS A 55 -7.26 5.17 -5.56
CA LYS A 55 -6.91 6.54 -5.95
C LYS A 55 -7.32 6.82 -7.40
N GLU A 56 -7.02 5.94 -8.34
CA GLU A 56 -7.39 6.10 -9.75
C GLU A 56 -8.90 6.20 -9.94
N GLU A 57 -9.67 5.42 -9.18
CA GLU A 57 -11.14 5.48 -9.16
C GLU A 57 -11.66 6.82 -8.60
N ILE A 58 -11.09 7.30 -7.50
CA ILE A 58 -11.43 8.62 -6.93
C ILE A 58 -11.12 9.73 -7.93
N ASP A 59 -9.94 9.70 -8.54
CA ASP A 59 -9.51 10.68 -9.54
C ASP A 59 -10.46 10.67 -10.76
N ARG A 60 -10.92 9.48 -11.20
CA ARG A 60 -11.89 9.37 -12.29
C ARG A 60 -13.24 10.00 -11.92
N ARG A 61 -13.79 9.62 -10.76
CA ARG A 61 -15.08 10.14 -10.27
C ARG A 61 -15.04 11.66 -10.07
N TYR A 62 -13.89 12.19 -9.63
CA TYR A 62 -13.71 13.62 -9.48
C TYR A 62 -13.72 14.35 -10.83
N LYS A 63 -13.09 13.79 -11.87
CA LYS A 63 -13.15 14.34 -13.23
C LYS A 63 -14.56 14.34 -13.80
N GLU A 64 -15.26 13.20 -13.70
CA GLU A 64 -16.66 13.07 -14.14
C GLU A 64 -17.56 14.10 -13.44
N PHE A 65 -17.31 14.34 -12.14
CA PHE A 65 -18.03 15.37 -11.39
C PHE A 65 -17.74 16.79 -11.91
N LEU A 66 -16.49 17.14 -12.18
CA LEU A 66 -16.15 18.45 -12.76
C LEU A 66 -16.78 18.65 -14.14
N GLU A 67 -16.73 17.64 -15.01
CA GLU A 67 -17.36 17.68 -16.33
C GLU A 67 -18.89 17.87 -16.21
N SER A 68 -19.54 17.23 -15.23
CA SER A 68 -20.98 17.44 -15.00
C SER A 68 -21.32 18.86 -14.60
N LEU A 69 -20.49 19.52 -13.78
CA LEU A 69 -20.68 20.91 -13.38
C LEU A 69 -20.44 21.89 -14.54
N GLU A 70 -19.51 21.60 -15.44
CA GLU A 70 -19.27 22.42 -16.63
C GLU A 70 -20.47 22.34 -17.59
N ASN A 71 -20.98 21.14 -17.85
CA ASN A 71 -22.15 20.93 -18.71
C ASN A 71 -23.43 21.58 -18.13
N GLU A 72 -23.65 21.50 -16.82
CA GLU A 72 -24.79 22.17 -16.16
C GLU A 72 -24.72 23.71 -16.29
N ASN A 73 -23.52 24.30 -16.29
CA ASN A 73 -23.36 25.74 -16.49
C ASN A 73 -23.57 26.15 -17.96
N GLU A 74 -23.17 25.32 -18.93
CA GLU A 74 -23.44 25.57 -20.35
C GLU A 74 -24.92 25.49 -20.68
N GLU A 75 -25.66 24.52 -20.13
CA GLU A 75 -27.12 24.40 -20.33
C GLU A 75 -27.91 25.58 -19.75
N GLN A 76 -27.40 26.28 -18.74
CA GLN A 76 -28.05 27.47 -18.18
C GLN A 76 -27.81 28.76 -18.99
N LEU A 77 -26.90 28.73 -19.96
CA LEU A 77 -26.54 29.87 -20.82
C LEU A 77 -27.25 29.87 -22.19
N PHE A 78 -27.95 28.78 -22.53
CA PHE A 78 -28.77 28.63 -23.75
C PHE A 78 -30.27 28.61 -23.43
#